data_AF-A0A7S4V114-F1
#
_entry.id   AF-A0A7S4V114-F1
#
_cell.length_a   1.000
_cell.length_b   1.000
_cell.length_c   1.000
_cell.angle_alpha   90.00
_cell.angle_beta   90.00
_cell.angle_gamma   90.00
#
_symmetry.space_group_name_H-M   'P 1'
#
loop_
_entity.id
_entity.type
_entity.pdbx_description
1 polymer ?
#
loop_
_entity_poly.entity_id
_entity_poly.type
_entity_poly.pdbx_seq_one_letter_code
_entity_poly.pdbx_strand_id
1 'polypeptide(L)'
;MTSFIMPFLDNLNDAVANSFVGRFFEFEKRGATFSKELAGATATFLTLAYILAVNPRILADSGGPCVPDPENGGIFGAAYEACLEDIKREYITATAIGSMVGCLLMGLFANLPIALAPGMGMNAYFTYSVVGWRGTGNVSYEAAVTAVMIEGAIFFVLAVTGARYAIVKLIPEPVRIATPAAIGAFLAHLGLQTAEGIGAVVSDIATAVTLGGCPEDKRTPIVAYDDLCKNAGICVFSDAYTCDVNGGVMTSGMTWVGLLGMMIIAIALAYKSNLAFVYGISLVTFISWFRGTAITYFPDTDAGDDRFDYFKKVVDIAPLNLILTPFTSDLSGAGLALFTMLYVDFLDTSVS
;
A
#
# COMPACT_ATOMS: atom_id res chain seq x y z
N MET A 1 -35.21 -5.87 15.38
CA MET A 1 -34.52 -4.67 14.83
C MET A 1 -34.71 -4.50 13.31
N THR A 2 -35.28 -5.48 12.59
CA THR A 2 -35.46 -5.48 11.12
C THR A 2 -36.75 -4.81 10.60
N SER A 3 -37.79 -4.64 11.44
CA SER A 3 -39.13 -4.19 11.00
C SER A 3 -39.24 -2.71 10.61
N PHE A 4 -38.32 -1.84 11.04
CA PHE A 4 -38.36 -0.39 10.75
C PHE A 4 -37.36 0.03 9.67
N ILE A 5 -36.30 -0.76 9.46
CA ILE A 5 -35.19 -0.44 8.56
C ILE A 5 -35.52 -0.80 7.11
N MET A 6 -36.18 -1.94 6.87
CA MET A 6 -36.57 -2.37 5.51
C MET A 6 -37.43 -1.32 4.77
N PRO A 7 -38.56 -0.82 5.32
CA PRO A 7 -39.39 0.15 4.60
C PRO A 7 -38.69 1.49 4.37
N PHE A 8 -37.74 1.88 5.22
CA PHE A 8 -36.91 3.07 5.01
C PHE A 8 -35.90 2.86 3.86
N LEU A 9 -35.24 1.70 3.83
CA LEU A 9 -34.30 1.36 2.75
C LEU A 9 -35.00 1.22 1.41
N ASP A 10 -36.22 0.66 1.37
CA ASP A 10 -36.99 0.52 0.15
C ASP A 10 -37.41 1.88 -0.41
N ASN A 11 -37.92 2.78 0.43
CA ASN A 11 -38.21 4.17 0.02
C ASN A 11 -36.98 4.92 -0.50
N LEU A 12 -35.82 4.72 0.13
CA LEU A 12 -34.57 5.35 -0.29
C LEU A 12 -34.05 4.76 -1.60
N ASN A 13 -34.17 3.45 -1.78
CA ASN A 13 -33.84 2.77 -3.04
C ASN A 13 -34.71 3.26 -4.19
N ASP A 14 -36.02 3.36 -3.99
CA ASP A 14 -36.96 3.83 -5.02
C ASP A 14 -36.75 5.32 -5.34
N ALA A 15 -36.47 6.15 -4.33
CA ALA A 15 -36.16 7.56 -4.53
C ALA A 15 -34.87 7.76 -5.36
N VAL A 16 -33.82 6.99 -5.08
CA VAL A 16 -32.54 7.07 -5.80
C VAL A 16 -32.68 6.46 -7.20
N ALA A 17 -33.39 5.35 -7.37
CA ALA A 17 -33.63 4.73 -8.68
C ALA A 17 -34.36 5.66 -9.65
N ASN A 18 -35.34 6.42 -9.16
CA ASN A 18 -36.09 7.39 -9.95
C ASN A 18 -35.36 8.73 -10.18
N SER A 19 -34.24 8.95 -9.48
CA SER A 19 -33.45 10.18 -9.60
C SER A 19 -32.59 10.21 -10.87
N PHE A 20 -31.98 11.37 -11.14
CA PHE A 20 -30.98 11.51 -12.21
C PHE A 20 -29.82 10.51 -12.07
N VAL A 21 -29.40 10.21 -10.83
CA VAL A 21 -28.31 9.27 -10.53
C VAL A 21 -28.70 7.85 -10.94
N GLY A 22 -29.90 7.40 -10.57
CA GLY A 22 -30.40 6.06 -10.92
C GLY A 22 -30.55 5.86 -12.43
N ARG A 23 -30.95 6.91 -13.16
CA ARG A 23 -31.01 6.91 -14.63
C ARG A 23 -29.64 6.93 -15.28
N PHE A 24 -28.70 7.72 -14.75
CA PHE A 24 -27.34 7.83 -15.27
C PHE A 24 -26.55 6.52 -15.13
N PHE A 25 -26.61 5.89 -13.96
CA PHE A 25 -25.94 4.61 -13.68
C PHE A 25 -26.75 3.37 -14.08
N GLU A 26 -27.92 3.57 -14.70
CA GLU A 26 -28.80 2.50 -15.20
C GLU A 26 -29.15 1.42 -14.15
N PHE A 27 -29.45 1.82 -12.91
CA PHE A 27 -29.72 0.88 -11.79
C PHE A 27 -30.81 -0.15 -12.12
N GLU A 28 -31.87 0.27 -12.82
CA GLU A 28 -32.98 -0.60 -13.23
C GLU A 28 -32.53 -1.69 -14.22
N LYS A 29 -31.68 -1.35 -15.20
CA LYS A 29 -31.15 -2.31 -16.17
C LYS A 29 -30.18 -3.30 -15.54
N ARG A 30 -29.48 -2.89 -14.48
CA ARG A 30 -28.48 -3.70 -13.76
C ARG A 30 -29.10 -4.54 -12.64
N GLY A 31 -30.38 -4.34 -12.31
CA GLY A 31 -31.05 -5.01 -11.18
C GLY A 31 -30.42 -4.66 -9.83
N ALA A 32 -29.77 -3.49 -9.73
CA ALA A 32 -29.03 -3.04 -8.56
C ALA A 32 -29.87 -2.09 -7.70
N THR A 33 -29.67 -2.12 -6.37
CA THR A 33 -30.30 -1.19 -5.43
C THR A 33 -29.22 -0.34 -4.75
N PHE A 34 -29.53 0.92 -4.45
CA PHE A 34 -28.57 1.83 -3.83
C PHE A 34 -27.97 1.26 -2.53
N SER A 35 -28.79 0.63 -1.69
CA SER A 35 -28.30 -0.01 -0.45
C SER A 35 -27.32 -1.16 -0.69
N LYS A 36 -27.52 -1.96 -1.74
CA LYS A 36 -26.60 -3.06 -2.10
C LYS A 36 -25.32 -2.53 -2.72
N GLU A 37 -25.42 -1.52 -3.58
CA GLU A 37 -24.27 -0.84 -4.18
C GLU A 37 -23.42 -0.16 -3.10
N LEU A 38 -24.04 0.53 -2.13
CA LEU A 38 -23.31 1.16 -1.02
C LEU A 38 -22.61 0.12 -0.14
N ALA A 39 -23.27 -1.02 0.13
CA ALA A 39 -22.65 -2.11 0.88
C ALA A 39 -21.48 -2.74 0.13
N GLY A 40 -21.63 -2.96 -1.19
CA GLY A 40 -20.57 -3.44 -2.07
C GLY A 40 -19.39 -2.46 -2.12
N ALA A 41 -19.66 -1.17 -2.32
CA ALA A 41 -18.65 -0.12 -2.33
C ALA A 41 -17.91 -0.02 -0.98
N THR A 42 -18.63 -0.15 0.14
CA THR A 42 -18.01 -0.17 1.48
C THR A 42 -17.09 -1.38 1.64
N ALA A 43 -17.52 -2.56 1.19
CA ALA A 43 -16.69 -3.75 1.21
C ALA A 43 -15.44 -3.57 0.34
N THR A 44 -15.59 -3.08 -0.89
CA THR A 44 -14.46 -2.81 -1.80
C THR A 44 -13.51 -1.76 -1.22
N PHE A 45 -14.03 -0.68 -0.66
CA PHE A 45 -13.22 0.34 0.01
C PHE A 45 -12.40 -0.25 1.15
N LEU A 46 -13.02 -1.02 2.05
CA LEU A 46 -12.32 -1.66 3.15
C LEU A 46 -11.27 -2.67 2.68
N THR A 47 -11.51 -3.38 1.57
CA THR A 47 -10.52 -4.30 0.99
C THR A 47 -9.34 -3.60 0.32
N LEU A 48 -9.50 -2.36 -0.14
CA LEU A 48 -8.44 -1.59 -0.80
C LEU A 48 -7.79 -0.55 0.13
N ALA A 49 -8.40 -0.25 1.27
CA ALA A 49 -7.92 0.76 2.23
C ALA A 49 -6.50 0.48 2.73
N TYR A 50 -6.06 -0.79 2.74
CA TYR A 50 -4.69 -1.15 3.10
C TYR A 50 -3.65 -0.50 2.20
N ILE A 51 -3.98 -0.19 0.93
CA ILE A 51 -3.09 0.49 -0.01
C ILE A 51 -2.69 1.87 0.51
N LEU A 52 -3.59 2.56 1.23
CA LEU A 52 -3.31 3.86 1.84
C LEU A 52 -2.27 3.78 2.96
N ALA A 53 -2.06 2.61 3.56
CA ALA A 53 -1.04 2.39 4.58
C ALA A 53 0.27 1.83 3.99
N VAL A 54 0.15 0.84 3.10
CA VAL A 54 1.30 0.09 2.57
C VAL A 54 2.02 0.85 1.45
N ASN A 55 1.28 1.46 0.52
CA ASN A 55 1.91 2.12 -0.63
C ASN A 55 2.87 3.26 -0.22
N PRO A 56 2.48 4.19 0.68
CA PRO A 56 3.35 5.27 1.12
C PRO A 56 4.59 4.79 1.85
N ARG A 57 4.49 3.67 2.58
CA ARG A 57 5.61 3.08 3.30
C ARG A 57 6.65 2.52 2.33
N ILE A 58 6.21 1.70 1.38
CA ILE A 58 7.07 1.16 0.32
C ILE A 58 7.71 2.30 -0.48
N LEU A 59 6.95 3.31 -0.92
CA LEU A 59 7.52 4.40 -1.73
C LEU A 59 8.50 5.27 -0.94
N ALA A 60 8.28 5.47 0.36
CA ALA A 60 9.21 6.24 1.20
C ALA A 60 10.56 5.51 1.39
N ASP A 61 10.57 4.18 1.32
CA ASP A 61 11.81 3.41 1.41
C ASP A 61 12.77 3.66 0.25
N SER A 62 12.31 4.27 -0.85
CA SER A 62 13.17 4.71 -1.95
C SER A 62 14.05 5.90 -1.57
N GLY A 63 13.76 6.58 -0.45
CA GLY A 63 14.39 7.83 -0.05
C GLY A 63 13.66 9.08 -0.57
N GLY A 64 12.86 8.95 -1.62
CA GLY A 64 12.16 10.08 -2.23
C GLY A 64 13.11 11.21 -2.67
N PRO A 65 12.63 12.46 -2.69
CA PRO A 65 13.46 13.65 -2.89
C PRO A 65 14.32 14.05 -1.67
N CYS A 66 14.34 13.29 -0.57
CA CYS A 66 15.18 13.63 0.58
C CYS A 66 16.66 13.52 0.20
N VAL A 67 17.42 14.57 0.46
CA VAL A 67 18.87 14.59 0.24
C VAL A 67 19.57 14.21 1.54
N PRO A 68 20.43 13.18 1.56
CA PRO A 68 21.19 12.84 2.75
C PRO A 68 22.25 13.91 3.04
N ASP A 69 22.35 14.33 4.29
CA ASP A 69 23.37 15.27 4.75
C ASP A 69 24.59 14.50 5.29
N PRO A 70 25.72 14.47 4.56
CA PRO A 70 26.90 13.69 4.96
C PRO A 70 27.53 14.16 6.27
N GLU A 71 27.29 15.38 6.74
CA GLU A 71 27.85 15.90 8.00
C GLU A 71 26.99 15.53 9.22
N ASN A 72 25.69 15.27 9.01
CA ASN A 72 24.70 15.03 10.07
C ASN A 72 24.10 13.61 10.04
N GLY A 73 24.92 12.59 9.71
CA GLY A 73 24.50 11.18 9.74
C GLY A 73 23.99 10.62 8.41
N GLY A 74 24.09 11.37 7.30
CA GLY A 74 23.84 10.91 5.94
C GLY A 74 22.39 10.47 5.72
N ILE A 75 22.23 9.32 5.04
CA ILE A 75 20.93 8.68 4.81
C ILE A 75 20.23 8.24 6.10
N PHE A 76 20.88 8.35 7.26
CA PHE A 76 20.35 7.94 8.56
C PHE A 76 20.31 9.08 9.59
N GLY A 77 20.50 10.33 9.16
CA GLY A 77 20.41 11.49 10.04
C GLY A 77 18.97 11.75 10.51
N ALA A 78 18.81 12.30 11.71
CA ALA A 78 17.48 12.64 12.25
C ALA A 78 16.69 13.60 11.33
N ALA A 79 17.38 14.50 10.62
CA ALA A 79 16.77 15.39 9.63
C ALA A 79 16.26 14.62 8.39
N TYR A 80 16.97 13.57 7.97
CA TYR A 80 16.56 12.72 6.86
C TYR A 80 15.35 11.85 7.24
N GLU A 81 15.32 11.32 8.45
CA GLU A 81 14.18 10.55 8.96
C GLU A 81 12.92 11.40 9.11
N ALA A 82 13.05 12.64 9.62
CA ALA A 82 11.94 13.59 9.64
C ALA A 82 11.41 13.88 8.23
N CYS A 83 12.30 14.08 7.25
CA CYS A 83 11.92 14.24 5.84
C CYS A 83 11.18 13.01 5.28
N LEU A 84 11.62 11.79 5.63
CA LEU A 84 10.92 10.56 5.23
C LEU A 84 9.52 10.46 5.82
N GLU A 85 9.31 10.87 7.08
CA GLU A 85 7.98 10.88 7.68
C GLU A 85 7.04 11.88 7.01
N ASP A 86 7.55 13.05 6.64
CA ASP A 86 6.77 14.04 5.89
C ASP A 86 6.39 13.51 4.50
N ILE A 87 7.32 12.89 3.78
CA ILE A 87 7.05 12.25 2.48
C ILE A 87 6.03 11.12 2.60
N LYS A 88 6.08 10.29 3.65
CA LYS A 88 5.07 9.24 3.88
C LYS A 88 3.67 9.85 3.93
N ARG A 89 3.50 11.00 4.59
CA ARG A 89 2.22 11.72 4.66
C ARG A 89 1.81 12.29 3.29
N GLU A 90 2.74 12.85 2.53
CA GLU A 90 2.47 13.32 1.17
C GLU A 90 2.02 12.16 0.24
N TYR A 91 2.67 11.00 0.30
CA TYR A 91 2.26 9.84 -0.51
C TYR A 91 0.89 9.29 -0.13
N ILE A 92 0.48 9.32 1.14
CA ILE A 92 -0.89 8.96 1.56
C ILE A 92 -1.89 9.86 0.83
N THR A 93 -1.69 11.17 0.89
CA THR A 93 -2.61 12.14 0.27
C THR A 93 -2.60 12.05 -1.26
N ALA A 94 -1.43 11.89 -1.88
CA ALA A 94 -1.30 11.69 -3.32
C ALA A 94 -2.01 10.42 -3.79
N THR A 95 -1.84 9.31 -3.07
CA THR A 95 -2.50 8.03 -3.37
C THR A 95 -4.03 8.14 -3.25
N ALA A 96 -4.51 8.81 -2.19
CA ALA A 96 -5.94 9.02 -1.97
C ALA A 96 -6.57 9.88 -3.08
N ILE A 97 -5.94 11.01 -3.41
CA ILE A 97 -6.42 11.93 -4.46
C ILE A 97 -6.36 11.25 -5.83
N GLY A 98 -5.26 10.56 -6.16
CA GLY A 98 -5.12 9.84 -7.42
C GLY A 98 -6.18 8.75 -7.60
N SER A 99 -6.40 7.93 -6.56
CA SER A 99 -7.43 6.87 -6.58
C SER A 99 -8.84 7.45 -6.66
N MET A 100 -9.12 8.55 -5.94
CA MET A 100 -10.40 9.26 -6.00
C MET A 100 -10.67 9.79 -7.40
N VAL A 101 -9.72 10.48 -8.03
CA VAL A 101 -9.85 11.00 -9.39
C VAL A 101 -10.03 9.86 -10.38
N GLY A 102 -9.23 8.78 -10.29
CA GLY A 102 -9.36 7.61 -11.14
C GLY A 102 -10.75 6.96 -11.04
N CYS A 103 -11.22 6.69 -9.83
CA CYS A 103 -12.54 6.10 -9.59
C CYS A 103 -13.67 7.02 -10.07
N LEU A 104 -13.56 8.33 -9.87
CA LEU A 104 -14.54 9.31 -10.36
C LEU A 104 -14.56 9.36 -11.89
N LEU A 105 -13.41 9.33 -12.55
CA LEU A 105 -13.34 9.31 -14.00
C LEU A 105 -13.98 8.04 -14.58
N MET A 106 -13.72 6.87 -13.98
CA MET A 106 -14.36 5.62 -14.39
C MET A 106 -15.87 5.59 -14.13
N GLY A 107 -16.30 6.12 -12.99
CA GLY A 107 -17.72 6.21 -12.65
C GLY A 107 -18.48 7.18 -13.57
N LEU A 108 -17.96 8.39 -13.78
CA LEU A 108 -18.65 9.45 -14.50
C LEU A 108 -18.50 9.37 -16.02
N PHE A 109 -17.33 8.98 -16.55
CA PHE A 109 -17.11 8.94 -17.99
C PHE A 109 -17.34 7.54 -18.58
N ALA A 110 -16.89 6.49 -17.91
CA ALA A 110 -17.03 5.12 -18.41
C ALA A 110 -18.31 4.42 -17.94
N ASN A 111 -19.00 4.95 -16.92
CA ASN A 111 -20.19 4.33 -16.30
C ASN A 111 -19.95 2.86 -15.90
N LEU A 112 -18.73 2.55 -15.43
CA LEU A 112 -18.31 1.21 -15.02
C LEU A 112 -18.00 1.20 -13.51
N PRO A 113 -18.53 0.22 -12.75
CA PRO A 113 -18.34 0.12 -11.30
C PRO A 113 -17.00 -0.57 -10.99
N ILE A 114 -15.88 0.04 -11.40
CA ILE A 114 -14.54 -0.49 -11.20
C ILE A 114 -13.78 0.42 -10.25
N ALA A 115 -13.28 -0.14 -9.15
CA ALA A 115 -12.39 0.56 -8.24
C ALA A 115 -10.97 0.60 -8.82
N LEU A 116 -10.40 1.81 -8.88
CA LEU A 116 -9.03 2.04 -9.33
C LEU A 116 -8.17 2.48 -8.14
N ALA A 117 -7.07 1.76 -7.94
CA ALA A 117 -6.06 2.03 -6.94
C ALA A 117 -4.68 1.73 -7.54
N PRO A 118 -3.59 2.31 -7.01
CA PRO A 118 -2.26 2.08 -7.57
C PRO A 118 -1.80 0.62 -7.43
N GLY A 119 -1.12 0.12 -8.47
CA GLY A 119 -0.56 -1.22 -8.51
C GLY A 119 0.62 -1.38 -7.55
N MET A 120 0.41 -2.12 -6.45
CA MET A 120 1.43 -2.24 -5.40
C MET A 120 2.71 -2.97 -5.85
N GLY A 121 2.62 -3.89 -6.82
CA GLY A 121 3.79 -4.61 -7.35
C GLY A 121 4.77 -3.68 -8.06
N MET A 122 4.25 -2.73 -8.85
CA MET A 122 5.09 -1.73 -9.53
C MET A 122 5.75 -0.77 -8.54
N ASN A 123 5.07 -0.42 -7.45
CA ASN A 123 5.65 0.47 -6.43
C ASN A 123 6.80 -0.20 -5.68
N ALA A 124 6.70 -1.50 -5.40
CA ALA A 124 7.81 -2.29 -4.85
C ALA A 124 8.97 -2.44 -5.85
N TYR A 125 8.68 -2.69 -7.12
CA TYR A 125 9.70 -2.76 -8.18
C TYR A 125 10.44 -1.41 -8.34
N PHE A 126 9.69 -0.31 -8.42
CA PHE A 126 10.22 1.05 -8.46
C PHE A 126 11.19 1.31 -7.29
N THR A 127 10.74 1.03 -6.08
CA THR A 127 11.47 1.31 -4.85
C THR A 127 12.73 0.44 -4.73
N TYR A 128 12.58 -0.88 -4.83
CA TYR A 128 13.65 -1.80 -4.47
C TYR A 128 14.57 -2.18 -5.63
N SER A 129 14.07 -2.16 -6.87
CA SER A 129 14.83 -2.61 -8.04
C SER A 129 15.38 -1.46 -8.90
N VAL A 130 14.69 -0.32 -8.95
CA VAL A 130 15.10 0.82 -9.80
C VAL A 130 15.84 1.88 -8.98
N VAL A 131 15.19 2.45 -7.97
CA VAL A 131 15.79 3.49 -7.12
C VAL A 131 16.69 2.89 -6.05
N GLY A 132 16.35 1.69 -5.57
CA GLY A 132 17.02 1.04 -4.45
C GLY A 132 16.62 1.64 -3.10
N TRP A 133 16.93 0.91 -2.02
CA TRP A 133 16.68 1.38 -0.66
C TRP A 133 17.41 2.70 -0.41
N ARG A 134 16.69 3.74 0.00
CA ARG A 134 17.21 5.10 0.27
C ARG A 134 18.11 5.64 -0.85
N GLY A 135 17.78 5.38 -2.11
CA GLY A 135 18.50 5.90 -3.27
C GLY A 135 19.87 5.24 -3.54
N THR A 136 20.12 4.05 -2.98
CA THR A 136 21.37 3.30 -3.20
C THR A 136 21.48 2.63 -4.58
N GLY A 137 20.43 2.70 -5.40
CA GLY A 137 20.41 2.12 -6.74
C GLY A 137 21.21 2.90 -7.77
N ASN A 138 21.29 2.36 -8.98
CA ASN A 138 22.03 2.96 -10.09
C ASN A 138 21.28 4.14 -10.75
N VAL A 139 20.00 4.32 -10.44
CA VAL A 139 19.13 5.35 -11.03
C VAL A 139 18.64 6.26 -9.91
N SER A 140 18.80 7.57 -10.07
CA SER A 140 18.29 8.53 -9.10
C SER A 140 16.76 8.53 -9.05
N TYR A 141 16.20 8.89 -7.89
CA TYR A 141 14.75 8.99 -7.70
C TYR A 141 14.09 9.92 -8.75
N GLU A 142 14.70 11.07 -9.02
CA GLU A 142 14.21 12.05 -10.01
C GLU A 142 14.16 11.47 -11.43
N ALA A 143 15.20 10.73 -11.83
CA ALA A 143 15.26 10.08 -13.13
C ALA A 143 14.22 8.95 -13.24
N ALA A 144 14.00 8.21 -12.16
CA ALA A 144 12.98 7.16 -12.09
C ALA A 144 11.56 7.74 -12.20
N VAL A 145 11.22 8.82 -11.48
CA VAL A 145 9.91 9.48 -11.57
C VAL A 145 9.69 10.08 -12.96
N THR A 146 10.73 10.64 -13.59
CA THR A 146 10.67 11.12 -14.97
C THR A 146 10.41 9.97 -15.94
N ALA A 147 11.02 8.80 -15.74
CA ALA A 147 10.75 7.61 -16.54
C ALA A 147 9.30 7.13 -16.39
N VAL A 148 8.73 7.12 -15.18
CA VAL A 148 7.32 6.77 -14.92
C VAL A 148 6.37 7.74 -15.64
N MET A 149 6.68 9.04 -15.66
CA MET A 149 5.88 10.02 -16.39
C MET A 149 5.89 9.77 -17.91
N ILE A 150 7.06 9.47 -18.47
CA ILE A 150 7.21 9.15 -19.90
C ILE A 150 6.48 7.84 -20.22
N GLU A 151 6.60 6.84 -19.35
CA GLU A 151 5.95 5.54 -19.47
C GLU A 151 4.41 5.68 -19.44
N GLY A 152 3.86 6.45 -18.50
CA GLY A 152 2.43 6.78 -18.47
C GLY A 152 1.95 7.51 -19.73
N ALA A 153 2.77 8.39 -20.31
CA ALA A 153 2.45 9.04 -21.58
C ALA A 153 2.46 8.05 -22.75
N ILE A 154 3.42 7.13 -22.80
CA ILE A 154 3.48 6.04 -23.80
C ILE A 154 2.24 5.16 -23.66
N PHE A 155 1.90 4.74 -22.44
CA PHE A 155 0.74 3.90 -22.18
C PHE A 155 -0.57 4.58 -22.58
N PHE A 156 -0.71 5.88 -22.29
CA PHE A 156 -1.86 6.68 -22.73
C PHE A 156 -1.98 6.70 -24.26
N VAL A 157 -0.89 6.94 -24.99
CA VAL A 157 -0.89 6.93 -26.46
C VAL A 157 -1.26 5.54 -27.00
N LEU A 158 -0.76 4.47 -26.39
CA LEU A 158 -1.09 3.10 -26.78
C LEU A 158 -2.56 2.74 -26.48
N ALA A 159 -3.11 3.25 -25.39
CA ALA A 159 -4.52 3.10 -25.05
C ALA A 159 -5.43 3.82 -26.06
N VAL A 160 -5.09 5.06 -26.43
CA VAL A 160 -5.85 5.84 -27.42
C VAL A 160 -5.76 5.24 -28.83
N THR A 161 -4.60 4.71 -29.21
CA THR A 161 -4.39 4.08 -30.53
C THR A 161 -4.96 2.65 -30.63
N GLY A 162 -5.38 2.05 -29.52
CA GLY A 162 -5.87 0.66 -29.47
C GLY A 162 -4.78 -0.40 -29.63
N ALA A 163 -3.51 0.00 -29.67
CA ALA A 163 -2.37 -0.90 -29.82
C ALA A 163 -2.18 -1.85 -28.62
N ARG A 164 -2.75 -1.51 -27.46
CA ARG A 164 -2.77 -2.36 -26.26
C ARG A 164 -3.24 -3.79 -26.55
N TYR A 165 -4.28 -3.95 -27.36
CA TYR A 165 -4.83 -5.29 -27.68
C TYR A 165 -3.82 -6.16 -28.44
N ALA A 166 -3.05 -5.57 -29.35
CA ALA A 166 -2.04 -6.29 -30.12
C ALA A 166 -0.90 -6.79 -29.22
N ILE A 167 -0.48 -5.98 -28.26
CA ILE A 167 0.58 -6.33 -27.29
C ILE A 167 0.11 -7.46 -26.37
N VAL A 168 -1.10 -7.36 -25.82
CA VAL A 168 -1.66 -8.39 -24.93
C VAL A 168 -1.76 -9.75 -25.63
N LYS A 169 -2.05 -9.78 -26.93
CA LYS A 169 -2.12 -11.02 -27.72
C LYS A 169 -0.76 -11.71 -27.91
N LEU A 170 0.35 -10.99 -27.75
CA LEU A 170 1.70 -11.56 -27.84
C LEU A 170 2.09 -12.33 -26.56
N ILE A 171 1.42 -12.07 -25.43
CA ILE A 171 1.75 -12.68 -24.14
C ILE A 171 1.15 -14.10 -24.08
N PRO A 172 1.96 -15.14 -23.85
CA PRO A 172 1.47 -16.51 -23.70
C PRO A 172 0.47 -16.64 -22.54
N GLU A 173 -0.58 -17.43 -22.75
CA GLU A 173 -1.61 -17.72 -21.72
C GLU A 173 -1.02 -18.19 -20.38
N PRO A 174 0.02 -19.06 -20.34
CA PRO A 174 0.63 -19.46 -19.06
C PRO A 174 1.21 -18.28 -18.27
N VAL A 175 1.78 -17.28 -18.95
CA VAL A 175 2.35 -16.09 -18.31
C VAL A 175 1.22 -15.23 -17.74
N ARG A 176 0.12 -15.07 -18.48
CA ARG A 176 -1.05 -14.30 -18.03
C ARG A 176 -1.70 -14.87 -16.76
N ILE A 177 -1.70 -16.19 -16.59
CA ILE A 177 -2.26 -16.84 -15.39
C ILE A 177 -1.24 -16.86 -14.24
N ALA A 178 0.05 -17.03 -14.54
CA ALA A 178 1.10 -17.07 -13.52
C ALA A 178 1.34 -15.70 -12.84
N THR A 179 1.25 -14.60 -13.59
CA THR A 179 1.47 -13.24 -13.08
C THR A 179 0.58 -12.87 -11.88
N PRO A 180 -0.77 -12.97 -11.92
CA PRO A 180 -1.61 -12.65 -10.77
C PRO A 180 -1.35 -13.56 -9.57
N ALA A 181 -1.06 -14.85 -9.81
CA ALA A 181 -0.70 -15.78 -8.75
C ALA A 181 0.61 -15.37 -8.06
N ALA A 182 1.62 -14.94 -8.83
CA ALA A 182 2.89 -14.46 -8.32
C ALA A 182 2.76 -13.13 -7.56
N ILE A 183 2.01 -12.16 -8.11
CA ILE A 183 1.72 -10.88 -7.44
C ILE A 183 0.98 -11.13 -6.12
N GLY A 184 -0.05 -11.98 -6.14
CA GLY A 184 -0.80 -12.34 -4.93
C GLY A 184 0.06 -13.01 -3.87
N ALA A 185 0.93 -13.95 -4.25
CA ALA A 185 1.87 -14.61 -3.34
C ALA A 185 2.91 -13.62 -2.77
N PHE A 186 3.39 -12.69 -3.59
CA PHE A 186 4.31 -11.63 -3.17
C PHE A 186 3.65 -10.66 -2.17
N LEU A 187 2.43 -10.20 -2.45
CA LEU A 187 1.67 -9.35 -1.52
C LEU A 187 1.33 -10.07 -0.21
N ALA A 188 1.01 -11.37 -0.28
CA ALA A 188 0.82 -12.19 0.91
C ALA A 188 2.11 -12.28 1.74
N HIS A 189 3.28 -12.38 1.09
CA HIS A 189 4.56 -12.36 1.78
C HIS A 189 4.83 -11.02 2.47
N LEU A 190 4.62 -9.89 1.77
CA LEU A 190 4.76 -8.55 2.36
C LEU A 190 3.83 -8.36 3.57
N GLY A 191 2.58 -8.82 3.50
CA GLY A 191 1.65 -8.76 4.62
C GLY A 191 2.04 -9.64 5.83
N LEU A 192 2.89 -10.65 5.63
CA LEU A 192 3.45 -11.46 6.73
C LEU A 192 4.74 -10.85 7.31
N GLN A 193 5.44 -10.03 6.53
CA GLN A 193 6.63 -9.32 6.98
C GLN A 193 6.31 -8.25 8.04
N THR A 194 7.34 -7.84 8.79
CA THR A 194 7.23 -6.83 9.85
C THR A 194 7.11 -5.41 9.34
N ALA A 195 7.71 -5.11 8.20
CA ALA A 195 7.62 -3.80 7.59
C ALA A 195 6.17 -3.49 7.17
N GLU A 196 5.47 -4.40 6.50
CA GLU A 196 4.17 -4.04 5.89
C GLU A 196 2.95 -4.68 6.57
N GLY A 197 3.13 -5.60 7.52
CA GLY A 197 2.00 -6.32 8.09
C GLY A 197 2.20 -6.92 9.48
N ILE A 198 1.77 -8.16 9.65
CA ILE A 198 1.54 -8.77 10.99
C ILE A 198 2.86 -9.10 11.72
N GLY A 199 3.98 -9.10 10.99
CA GLY A 199 5.30 -9.42 11.55
C GLY A 199 5.47 -10.87 11.95
N ALA A 200 4.75 -11.77 11.30
CA ALA A 200 4.85 -13.22 11.51
C ALA A 200 6.14 -13.80 10.90
N VAL A 201 6.68 -13.16 9.86
CA VAL A 201 7.92 -13.54 9.18
C VAL A 201 8.93 -12.40 9.34
N VAL A 202 10.15 -12.75 9.74
CA VAL A 202 11.31 -11.84 9.81
C VAL A 202 12.46 -12.42 9.01
N SER A 203 13.41 -11.58 8.61
CA SER A 203 14.57 -12.06 7.84
C SER A 203 15.65 -12.66 8.75
N ASP A 204 16.33 -13.68 8.24
CA ASP A 204 17.45 -14.35 8.88
C ASP A 204 18.62 -14.48 7.90
N ILE A 205 19.86 -14.36 8.38
CA ILE A 205 21.04 -14.42 7.50
C ILE A 205 21.29 -15.84 6.97
N ALA A 206 20.93 -16.87 7.73
CA ALA A 206 21.16 -18.27 7.36
C ALA A 206 20.04 -18.83 6.47
N THR A 207 18.79 -18.45 6.70
CA THR A 207 17.63 -19.03 6.00
C THR A 207 16.84 -18.04 5.14
N ALA A 208 17.29 -16.79 5.04
CA ALA A 208 16.59 -15.64 4.45
C ALA A 208 15.28 -15.26 5.19
N VAL A 209 14.53 -16.22 5.72
CA VAL A 209 13.29 -16.06 6.47
C VAL A 209 13.30 -16.91 7.74
N THR A 210 12.75 -16.36 8.82
CA THR A 210 12.51 -17.05 10.10
C THR A 210 11.20 -16.55 10.74
N LEU A 211 10.75 -17.23 11.79
CA LEU A 211 9.53 -16.86 12.52
C LEU A 211 9.75 -15.60 13.36
N GLY A 212 8.82 -14.65 13.22
CA GLY A 212 8.84 -13.35 13.88
C GLY A 212 7.93 -13.25 15.10
N GLY A 213 7.40 -12.05 15.31
CA GLY A 213 6.43 -11.77 16.36
C GLY A 213 7.02 -11.65 17.76
N CYS A 214 8.18 -11.00 17.90
CA CYS A 214 8.75 -10.65 19.21
C CYS A 214 8.29 -9.25 19.70
N PRO A 215 8.16 -9.08 21.04
CA PRO A 215 7.90 -7.80 21.68
C PRO A 215 9.08 -6.84 21.52
N GLU A 216 8.84 -5.54 21.67
CA GLU A 216 9.81 -4.47 21.37
C GLU A 216 11.14 -4.62 22.11
N ASP A 217 11.12 -5.13 23.33
CA ASP A 217 12.31 -5.38 24.17
C ASP A 217 13.24 -6.48 23.62
N LYS A 218 12.73 -7.34 22.72
CA LYS A 218 13.46 -8.49 22.15
C LYS A 218 13.68 -8.39 20.66
N ARG A 219 13.50 -7.19 20.09
CA ARG A 219 13.76 -6.93 18.67
C ARG A 219 15.23 -6.56 18.50
N THR A 220 15.90 -7.28 17.62
CA THR A 220 17.21 -6.89 17.11
C THR A 220 16.99 -6.21 15.75
N PRO A 221 17.10 -4.88 15.69
CA PRO A 221 16.92 -4.17 14.44
C PRO A 221 17.97 -4.57 13.42
N ILE A 222 17.57 -4.63 12.15
CA ILE A 222 18.47 -4.94 11.06
C ILE A 222 19.19 -3.66 10.69
N VAL A 223 20.52 -3.68 10.82
CA VAL A 223 21.38 -2.55 10.47
C VAL A 223 22.03 -2.81 9.11
N ALA A 224 22.00 -1.80 8.24
CA ALA A 224 22.86 -1.78 7.07
C ALA A 224 24.25 -1.33 7.52
N TYR A 225 25.30 -2.10 7.18
CA TYR A 225 26.66 -1.73 7.51
C TYR A 225 27.17 -0.73 6.47
N ASP A 226 27.43 0.50 6.90
CA ASP A 226 28.10 1.53 6.09
C ASP A 226 29.47 1.89 6.71
N ASP A 227 30.42 2.40 5.93
CA ASP A 227 31.75 2.77 6.41
C ASP A 227 31.70 3.88 7.50
N LEU A 228 30.62 4.67 7.51
CA LEU A 228 30.30 5.65 8.57
C LEU A 228 29.94 4.99 9.93
N CYS A 229 29.41 3.75 9.96
CA CYS A 229 29.12 3.01 11.21
C CYS A 229 30.39 2.72 12.02
N LYS A 230 31.55 2.63 11.35
CA LYS A 230 32.80 2.15 11.94
C LYS A 230 33.39 3.09 13.00
N ASN A 231 33.12 4.39 12.89
CA ASN A 231 33.74 5.42 13.72
C ASN A 231 32.77 6.11 14.70
N ALA A 232 31.47 6.14 14.38
CA ALA A 232 30.47 6.82 15.21
C ALA A 232 29.75 5.89 16.21
N GLY A 233 29.82 4.57 16.04
CA GLY A 233 29.14 3.60 16.91
C GLY A 233 27.61 3.63 16.84
N ILE A 234 27.03 4.51 16.02
CA ILE A 234 25.60 4.61 15.77
C ILE A 234 25.32 3.89 14.45
N CYS A 235 24.81 2.67 14.55
CA CYS A 235 24.24 1.96 13.43
C CYS A 235 22.73 2.13 13.49
N VAL A 236 22.18 2.84 12.51
CA VAL A 236 20.76 3.19 12.48
C VAL A 236 19.95 2.04 11.90
N PHE A 237 18.77 1.88 12.47
CA PHE A 237 17.95 0.68 12.41
C PHE A 237 16.95 0.77 11.26
N SER A 238 16.85 -0.29 10.45
CA SER A 238 15.69 -0.47 9.57
C SER A 238 14.43 -0.71 10.44
N ASP A 239 13.26 -0.35 9.92
CA ASP A 239 11.96 -0.80 10.47
C ASP A 239 11.86 -2.32 10.54
N ALA A 240 12.63 -3.02 9.71
CA ALA A 240 12.79 -4.46 9.75
C ALA A 240 13.70 -4.87 10.93
N TYR A 241 13.19 -5.80 11.74
CA TYR A 241 13.92 -6.41 12.85
C TYR A 241 13.91 -7.92 12.71
N THR A 242 14.88 -8.56 13.35
CA THR A 242 14.85 -9.99 13.65
C THR A 242 14.63 -10.20 15.14
N CYS A 243 14.24 -11.40 15.54
CA CYS A 243 14.02 -11.70 16.95
C CYS A 243 15.31 -12.19 17.59
N ASP A 244 15.62 -11.67 18.78
CA ASP A 244 16.84 -12.05 19.51
C ASP A 244 16.90 -13.56 19.81
N VAL A 245 18.13 -14.07 19.90
CA VAL A 245 18.49 -15.49 20.09
C VAL A 245 17.90 -16.06 21.39
N ASN A 246 17.54 -15.19 22.35
CA ASN A 246 17.04 -15.56 23.68
C ASN A 246 15.53 -15.86 23.76
N GLY A 247 14.86 -16.08 22.63
CA GLY A 247 13.48 -16.58 22.61
C GLY A 247 12.44 -15.50 22.94
N GLY A 248 11.82 -15.00 21.88
CA GLY A 248 10.61 -14.19 21.91
C GLY A 248 9.74 -14.40 20.67
N VAL A 249 9.97 -15.50 19.95
CA VAL A 249 9.27 -15.80 18.69
C VAL A 249 7.80 -16.08 19.01
N MET A 250 6.90 -15.44 18.27
CA MET A 250 5.45 -15.50 18.47
C MET A 250 4.98 -15.16 19.89
N THR A 251 5.63 -14.24 20.59
CA THR A 251 5.14 -13.76 21.90
C THR A 251 4.50 -12.36 21.86
N SER A 252 4.59 -11.66 20.72
CA SER A 252 4.00 -10.34 20.49
C SER A 252 2.47 -10.40 20.44
N GLY A 253 1.82 -9.57 21.25
CA GLY A 253 0.37 -9.42 21.24
C GLY A 253 -0.18 -8.93 19.89
N MET A 254 0.54 -8.03 19.20
CA MET A 254 0.14 -7.51 17.90
C MET A 254 0.06 -8.61 16.83
N THR A 255 1.07 -9.50 16.80
CA THR A 255 1.12 -10.62 15.84
C THR A 255 -0.02 -11.61 16.08
N TRP A 256 -0.33 -11.92 17.35
CA TRP A 256 -1.45 -12.80 17.70
C TRP A 256 -2.81 -12.22 17.35
N VAL A 257 -3.01 -10.91 17.51
CA VAL A 257 -4.26 -10.26 17.10
C VAL A 257 -4.41 -10.25 15.59
N GLY A 258 -3.32 -10.02 14.84
CA GLY A 258 -3.34 -10.18 13.38
C GLY A 258 -3.68 -11.61 12.94
N LEU A 259 -3.07 -12.62 13.57
CA LEU A 259 -3.38 -14.04 13.33
C LEU A 259 -4.84 -14.39 13.66
N LEU A 260 -5.37 -13.85 14.76
CA LEU A 260 -6.77 -14.01 15.15
C LEU A 260 -7.70 -13.37 14.11
N GLY A 261 -7.36 -12.18 13.60
CA GLY A 261 -8.08 -11.54 12.50
C GLY A 261 -8.11 -12.41 11.25
N MET A 262 -6.96 -12.96 10.83
CA MET A 262 -6.88 -13.89 9.70
C MET A 262 -7.69 -15.16 9.92
N MET A 263 -7.68 -15.73 11.13
CA MET A 263 -8.47 -16.91 11.49
C MET A 263 -9.97 -16.62 11.37
N ILE A 264 -10.44 -15.46 11.85
CA ILE A 264 -11.84 -15.05 11.73
C ILE A 264 -12.22 -14.90 10.25
N ILE A 265 -11.37 -14.28 9.44
CA ILE A 265 -11.61 -14.15 7.99
C ILE A 265 -11.71 -15.54 7.34
N ALA A 266 -10.78 -16.45 7.65
CA ALA A 266 -10.78 -17.80 7.11
C ALA A 266 -12.05 -18.58 7.48
N ILE A 267 -12.49 -18.49 8.72
CA ILE A 267 -13.74 -19.11 9.19
C ILE A 267 -14.95 -18.47 8.49
N ALA A 268 -15.00 -17.14 8.41
CA ALA A 268 -16.11 -16.41 7.81
C ALA A 268 -16.21 -16.64 6.28
N LEU A 269 -15.07 -16.87 5.61
CA LEU A 269 -15.00 -17.30 4.21
C LEU A 269 -15.49 -18.74 4.05
N ALA A 270 -15.16 -19.65 4.97
CA ALA A 270 -15.67 -21.02 4.96
C ALA A 270 -17.21 -21.07 5.07
N TYR A 271 -17.81 -20.14 5.82
CA TYR A 271 -19.27 -19.96 5.89
C TYR A 271 -19.88 -19.16 4.72
N LYS A 272 -19.11 -18.81 3.68
CA LYS A 272 -19.54 -18.03 2.50
C LYS A 272 -20.25 -16.71 2.86
N SER A 273 -19.80 -16.04 3.92
CA SER A 273 -20.37 -14.74 4.28
C SER A 273 -19.82 -13.62 3.39
N ASN A 274 -20.70 -12.74 2.90
CA ASN A 274 -20.33 -11.63 2.02
C ASN A 274 -19.47 -10.54 2.71
N LEU A 275 -19.45 -10.55 4.05
CA LEU A 275 -18.73 -9.57 4.88
C LEU A 275 -17.55 -10.20 5.64
N ALA A 276 -17.07 -11.36 5.20
CA ALA A 276 -16.01 -12.12 5.88
C ALA A 276 -14.76 -11.27 6.19
N PHE A 277 -14.30 -10.47 5.22
CA PHE A 277 -13.15 -9.58 5.39
C PHE A 277 -13.42 -8.45 6.38
N VAL A 278 -14.63 -7.88 6.37
CA VAL A 278 -15.02 -6.75 7.23
C VAL A 278 -14.96 -7.15 8.70
N TYR A 279 -15.43 -8.36 9.06
CA TYR A 279 -15.41 -8.81 10.45
C TYR A 279 -13.99 -8.89 11.03
N GLY A 280 -13.05 -9.52 10.31
CA GLY A 280 -11.67 -9.64 10.80
C GLY A 280 -10.95 -8.30 10.88
N ILE A 281 -11.05 -7.47 9.83
CA ILE A 281 -10.41 -6.15 9.79
C ILE A 281 -10.97 -5.26 10.89
N SER A 282 -12.29 -5.15 11.00
CA SER A 282 -12.95 -4.29 12.00
C SER A 282 -12.56 -4.66 13.43
N LEU A 283 -12.46 -5.96 13.75
CA LEU A 283 -12.06 -6.43 15.07
C LEU A 283 -10.61 -6.06 15.38
N VAL A 284 -9.68 -6.33 14.46
CA VAL A 284 -8.26 -6.00 14.65
C VAL A 284 -8.08 -4.49 14.80
N THR A 285 -8.67 -3.70 13.89
CA THR A 285 -8.60 -2.23 13.94
C THR A 285 -9.16 -1.67 15.24
N PHE A 286 -10.32 -2.16 15.70
CA PHE A 286 -10.94 -1.68 16.93
C PHE A 286 -10.10 -1.99 18.17
N ILE A 287 -9.52 -3.20 18.26
CA ILE A 287 -8.65 -3.59 19.38
C ILE A 287 -7.36 -2.75 19.38
N SER A 288 -6.79 -2.46 18.21
CA SER A 288 -5.54 -1.69 18.08
C SER A 288 -5.64 -0.22 18.49
N TRP A 289 -6.86 0.35 18.60
CA TRP A 289 -7.04 1.76 19.00
C TRP A 289 -6.85 2.03 20.50
N PHE A 290 -7.01 1.01 21.35
CA PHE A 290 -6.93 1.22 22.79
C PHE A 290 -5.47 1.37 23.25
N ARG A 291 -5.09 2.60 23.63
CA ARG A 291 -3.80 2.91 24.27
C ARG A 291 -3.65 2.19 25.61
N GLY A 292 -2.42 1.86 26.00
CA GLY A 292 -2.11 1.18 27.26
C GLY A 292 -2.24 -0.35 27.24
N THR A 293 -2.38 -0.96 26.06
CA THR A 293 -2.38 -2.42 25.87
C THR A 293 -1.18 -2.86 25.05
N ALA A 294 -0.68 -4.10 25.23
CA ALA A 294 0.46 -4.65 24.48
C ALA A 294 0.20 -4.85 22.96
N ILE A 295 -0.97 -4.41 22.47
CA ILE A 295 -1.50 -4.66 21.12
C ILE A 295 -1.84 -3.32 20.43
N THR A 296 -1.59 -2.19 21.10
CA THR A 296 -1.93 -0.88 20.57
C THR A 296 -1.04 -0.48 19.40
N TYR A 297 -1.62 0.16 18.38
CA TYR A 297 -0.84 0.80 17.32
C TYR A 297 -0.19 2.12 17.80
N PHE A 298 -0.65 2.65 18.93
CA PHE A 298 -0.21 3.91 19.54
C PHE A 298 0.46 3.64 20.90
N PRO A 299 1.69 3.08 20.92
CA PRO A 299 2.43 2.90 22.17
C PRO A 299 2.73 4.25 22.82
N ASP A 300 2.99 4.25 24.13
CA ASP A 300 3.36 5.46 24.89
C ASP A 300 4.86 5.79 24.68
N THR A 301 5.22 6.05 23.42
CA THR A 301 6.54 6.49 22.95
C THR A 301 6.39 7.73 22.09
N ASP A 302 7.44 8.53 21.90
CA ASP A 302 7.38 9.77 21.11
C ASP A 302 6.80 9.54 19.71
N ALA A 303 7.27 8.48 19.01
CA ALA A 303 6.73 8.08 17.72
C ALA A 303 5.26 7.60 17.78
N GLY A 304 4.84 7.00 18.89
CA GLY A 304 3.46 6.58 19.10
C GLY A 304 2.52 7.75 19.39
N ASP A 305 3.01 8.77 20.10
CA ASP A 305 2.31 10.03 20.34
C ASP A 305 2.16 10.83 19.05
N ASP A 306 3.19 10.91 18.20
CA ASP A 306 3.12 11.55 16.88
C ASP A 306 2.07 10.90 15.98
N ARG A 307 2.04 9.56 15.95
CA ARG A 307 1.02 8.79 15.22
C ARG A 307 -0.38 9.07 15.77
N PHE A 308 -0.53 9.16 17.08
CA PHE A 308 -1.82 9.42 17.72
C PHE A 308 -2.30 10.85 17.50
N ASP A 309 -1.39 11.82 17.53
CA ASP A 309 -1.66 13.22 17.26
C ASP A 309 -2.07 13.43 15.81
N TYR A 310 -1.42 12.74 14.87
CA TYR A 310 -1.87 12.66 13.49
C TYR A 310 -3.24 11.98 13.36
N PHE A 311 -3.46 10.84 14.03
CA PHE A 311 -4.74 10.12 14.00
C PHE A 311 -5.91 10.97 14.52
N LYS A 312 -5.69 11.81 15.54
CA LYS A 312 -6.70 12.76 16.05
C LYS A 312 -7.10 13.79 15.00
N LYS A 313 -6.21 14.14 14.07
CA LYS A 313 -6.53 14.97 12.91
C LYS A 313 -7.22 14.10 11.87
N VAL A 314 -8.52 13.84 12.10
CA VAL A 314 -9.40 12.96 11.30
C VAL A 314 -9.26 13.17 9.79
N VAL A 315 -8.98 14.40 9.36
CA VAL A 315 -8.58 14.74 8.00
C VAL A 315 -7.48 15.79 8.07
N ASP A 316 -6.23 15.40 7.77
CA ASP A 316 -5.12 16.32 7.51
C ASP A 316 -4.65 16.10 6.07
N ILE A 317 -4.60 17.16 5.29
CA ILE A 317 -4.10 17.12 3.90
C ILE A 317 -2.70 17.69 3.96
N ALA A 318 -1.70 16.80 3.98
CA ALA A 318 -0.32 17.18 3.84
C ALA A 318 -0.12 18.00 2.54
N PRO A 319 0.59 19.13 2.59
CA PRO A 319 0.99 19.85 1.38
C PRO A 319 1.88 18.93 0.53
N LEU A 320 1.81 19.06 -0.81
CA LEU A 320 2.50 18.16 -1.76
C LEU A 320 3.86 18.72 -2.21
N ASN A 321 4.51 19.54 -1.38
CA ASN A 321 5.65 20.35 -1.79
C ASN A 321 6.93 19.55 -2.01
N LEU A 322 7.12 18.41 -1.32
CA LEU A 322 8.29 17.56 -1.53
C LEU A 322 8.15 16.75 -2.81
N ILE A 323 6.98 16.16 -3.06
CA ILE A 323 6.80 15.26 -4.21
C ILE A 323 6.58 15.98 -5.56
N LEU A 324 6.32 17.29 -5.57
CA LEU A 324 6.00 18.06 -6.79
C LEU A 324 7.22 18.63 -7.55
N THR A 325 8.47 18.42 -7.10
CA THR A 325 9.69 18.95 -7.79
C THR A 325 10.94 18.05 -7.60
N PRO A 326 11.88 17.89 -8.58
CA PRO A 326 11.86 18.24 -10.00
C PRO A 326 12.05 17.03 -10.95
N PHE A 327 11.46 17.11 -12.15
CA PHE A 327 11.81 16.23 -13.26
C PHE A 327 13.23 16.54 -13.74
N THR A 328 14.05 15.52 -13.98
CA THR A 328 15.41 15.68 -14.49
C THR A 328 15.49 15.35 -15.97
N SER A 329 16.31 16.10 -16.71
CA SER A 329 16.66 15.80 -18.10
C SER A 329 17.74 14.73 -18.21
N ASP A 330 18.41 14.37 -17.11
CA ASP A 330 19.43 13.33 -17.09
C ASP A 330 18.78 11.94 -16.97
N LEU A 331 18.57 11.31 -18.12
CA LEU A 331 18.03 9.94 -18.23
C LEU A 331 19.13 8.87 -18.30
N SER A 332 20.37 9.18 -17.92
CA SER A 332 21.44 8.19 -17.91
C SER A 332 21.06 7.01 -16.98
N GLY A 333 20.99 5.80 -17.54
CA GLY A 333 20.53 4.60 -16.82
C GLY A 333 19.01 4.39 -16.71
N ALA A 334 18.20 5.44 -16.90
CA ALA A 334 16.74 5.36 -16.80
C ALA A 334 16.07 4.66 -17.99
N GLY A 335 16.74 4.54 -19.15
CA GLY A 335 16.18 3.87 -20.33
C GLY A 335 15.90 2.38 -20.13
N LEU A 336 16.75 1.67 -19.39
CA LEU A 336 16.50 0.27 -19.02
C LEU A 336 15.33 0.16 -18.05
N ALA A 337 15.30 1.03 -17.04
CA ALA A 337 14.21 1.10 -16.07
C ALA A 337 12.86 1.40 -16.72
N LEU A 338 12.83 2.31 -17.70
CA LEU A 338 11.64 2.63 -18.48
C LEU A 338 11.14 1.41 -19.24
N PHE A 339 12.03 0.68 -19.92
CA PHE A 339 11.63 -0.52 -20.66
C PHE A 339 11.13 -1.63 -19.74
N THR A 340 11.78 -1.85 -18.59
CA THR A 340 11.38 -2.89 -17.65
C THR A 340 10.09 -2.53 -16.92
N MET A 341 9.87 -1.26 -16.55
CA MET A 341 8.59 -0.80 -15.99
C MET A 341 7.46 -0.96 -16.99
N LEU A 342 7.64 -0.48 -18.23
CA LEU A 342 6.65 -0.63 -19.29
C LEU A 342 6.31 -2.11 -19.54
N TYR A 343 7.31 -3.00 -19.48
CA TYR A 343 7.09 -4.44 -19.59
C TYR A 343 6.23 -4.99 -18.44
N VAL A 344 6.53 -4.59 -17.20
CA VAL A 344 5.78 -5.01 -16.01
C VAL A 344 4.34 -4.48 -16.06
N ASP A 345 4.14 -3.21 -16.46
CA ASP A 345 2.80 -2.62 -16.59
C ASP A 345 1.95 -3.31 -17.67
N PHE A 346 2.56 -3.70 -18.80
CA PHE A 346 1.85 -4.53 -19.79
C PHE A 346 1.44 -5.89 -19.24
N LEU A 347 2.28 -6.52 -18.41
CA LEU A 347 1.91 -7.77 -17.77
C LEU A 347 0.75 -7.57 -16.79
N ASP A 348 0.77 -6.53 -15.97
CA ASP A 348 -0.26 -6.25 -14.97
C ASP A 348 -1.61 -5.89 -15.63
N THR A 349 -1.57 -5.04 -16.66
CA THR A 349 -2.75 -4.63 -17.42
C THR A 349 -3.30 -5.71 -18.36
N SER A 350 -2.58 -6.82 -18.60
CA SER A 350 -3.06 -7.95 -19.41
C SER A 350 -3.97 -8.91 -18.65
N VAL A 351 -4.03 -8.76 -17.33
CA VAL A 351 -4.70 -9.67 -16.38
C VAL A 351 -6.04 -9.11 -15.89
N SER A 352 -6.25 -7.79 -16.02
CA SER A 352 -7.47 -7.05 -15.68
C SER A 352 -8.44 -6.95 -16.86
#